data_AF-A0A4U0XMX5-F1
#
_entry.id   AF-A0A4U0XMX5-F1
#
_cell.length_a   1.000
_cell.length_b   1.000
_cell.length_c   1.000
_cell.angle_alpha   90.00
_cell.angle_beta   90.00
_cell.angle_gamma   90.00
#
_symmetry.space_group_name_H-M   'P 1'
#
loop_
_entity.id
_entity.type
_entity.pdbx_description
1 polymer ?
#
loop_
_entity_poly.entity_id
_entity_poly.type
_entity_poly.pdbx_seq_one_letter_code
_entity_poly.pdbx_strand_id
1 'polypeptide(L)' 'MHSHHKAMQGVQSKETHFRVVITSDAFKGKMQPARHRIVYNLLKEELAAAGGIHALQLRTRTLEEEERSKASEASS' A
#
# COMPACT_ATOMS: atom_id res chain seq x y z
N MET A 1 -35.67 -19.75 22.53
CA MET A 1 -34.48 -20.52 22.12
C MET A 1 -33.89 -19.86 20.88
N HIS A 2 -32.82 -19.08 21.03
CA HIS A 2 -32.13 -18.41 19.91
C HIS A 2 -30.83 -19.17 19.63
N SER A 3 -30.78 -19.91 18.53
CA SER A 3 -29.54 -20.56 18.07
C SER A 3 -29.57 -20.66 16.56
N HIS A 4 -29.22 -19.56 15.88
CA HIS A 4 -28.61 -19.65 14.56
C HIS A 4 -27.83 -18.38 14.17
N HIS A 5 -26.91 -17.92 15.01
CA HIS A 5 -25.90 -16.94 14.58
C HIS A 5 -24.53 -17.42 15.08
N LYS A 6 -24.04 -18.50 14.46
CA LYS A 6 -22.64 -18.90 14.57
C LYS A 6 -22.06 -18.99 13.16
N ALA A 7 -22.20 -17.88 12.42
CA ALA A 7 -21.44 -17.66 11.21
C ALA A 7 -19.97 -17.51 11.62
N MET A 8 -19.25 -18.62 11.54
CA MET A 8 -17.80 -18.71 11.38
C MET A 8 -16.96 -17.68 12.17
N GLN A 9 -16.80 -17.97 13.46
CA GLN A 9 -15.56 -17.66 14.18
C GLN A 9 -14.43 -18.43 13.49
N GLY A 10 -13.65 -17.79 12.62
CA GLY A 10 -12.57 -18.49 11.91
C GLY A 10 -11.89 -17.68 10.81
N VAL A 11 -12.55 -16.66 10.28
CA VAL A 11 -11.91 -15.67 9.42
C VAL A 11 -11.43 -14.53 10.32
N GLN A 12 -10.41 -14.81 11.14
CA GLN A 12 -9.49 -13.76 11.54
C GLN A 12 -8.58 -13.47 10.33
N SER A 13 -9.19 -13.15 9.18
CA SER A 13 -8.48 -12.41 8.15
C SER A 13 -8.16 -11.09 8.80
N LYS A 14 -6.99 -11.02 9.44
CA LYS A 14 -6.31 -9.76 9.72
C LYS A 14 -6.05 -9.14 8.35
N GLU A 15 -7.09 -8.57 7.75
CA GLU A 15 -7.04 -7.73 6.56
C GLU A 15 -6.23 -6.51 6.96
N THR A 16 -4.91 -6.68 6.93
CA THR A 16 -3.98 -5.66 7.36
C THR A 16 -3.73 -4.83 6.11
N HIS A 17 -4.55 -3.79 5.93
CA HIS A 17 -4.42 -2.87 4.81
C HIS A 17 -3.20 -1.97 5.08
N PHE A 18 -2.12 -2.20 4.35
CA PHE A 18 -0.92 -1.39 4.48
C PHE A 18 -0.88 -0.34 3.39
N ARG A 19 -0.62 0.91 3.78
CA ARG A 19 -0.38 1.99 2.83
C ARG A 19 1.09 2.38 2.88
N VAL A 20 1.76 2.30 1.72
CA VAL A 20 3.16 2.68 1.57
C VAL A 20 3.23 3.87 0.64
N VAL A 21 3.78 4.97 1.14
CA VAL A 21 4.04 6.18 0.36
C VAL A 21 5.55 6.29 0.16
N ILE A 22 5.99 6.31 -1.09
CA ILE A 22 7.41 6.38 -1.44
C ILE A 22 7.62 7.55 -2.37
N THR A 23 8.57 8.39 -1.99
CA THR A 23 8.96 9.56 -2.77
C THR A 23 10.42 9.40 -3.18
N SER A 24 10.65 9.36 -4.49
CA SER A 24 11.99 9.14 -5.04
C SER A 24 12.10 9.66 -6.47
N ASP A 25 13.30 10.14 -6.83
CA ASP A 25 13.61 10.53 -8.21
C ASP A 25 13.69 9.33 -9.16
N ALA A 26 13.88 8.11 -8.64
CA ALA A 26 13.87 6.87 -9.43
C ALA A 26 12.54 6.64 -10.19
N PHE A 27 11.47 7.33 -9.78
CA PHE A 27 10.16 7.28 -10.43
C PHE A 27 9.98 8.34 -11.52
N LYS A 28 10.91 9.30 -11.65
CA LYS A 28 10.89 10.34 -12.66
C LYS A 28 10.99 9.72 -14.05
N GLY A 29 10.10 10.16 -14.96
CA GLY A 29 10.01 9.62 -16.32
C GLY A 29 9.45 8.19 -16.43
N LYS A 30 9.03 7.53 -15.34
CA LYS A 30 8.43 6.18 -15.38
C LYS A 30 6.91 6.27 -15.28
N MET A 31 6.19 5.37 -15.95
CA MET A 31 4.73 5.26 -15.79
C MET A 31 4.35 4.59 -14.46
N GLN A 32 3.15 4.87 -13.97
CA GLN A 32 2.66 4.37 -12.68
C GLN A 32 2.76 2.83 -12.50
N PRO A 33 2.44 1.98 -13.50
CA PRO A 33 2.62 0.53 -13.38
C PRO A 33 4.08 0.11 -13.21
N ALA A 34 5.02 0.82 -13.86
CA ALA A 34 6.45 0.53 -13.75
C ALA A 34 6.98 0.90 -12.36
N ARG A 35 6.52 2.02 -11.79
CA ARG A 35 6.84 2.42 -10.41
C ARG A 35 6.36 1.37 -9.41
N HIS A 36 5.11 0.91 -9.57
CA HIS A 36 4.55 -0.14 -8.72
C HIS A 36 5.33 -1.44 -8.84
N ARG A 37 5.70 -1.87 -10.05
CA ARG A 37 6.50 -3.09 -10.25
C ARG A 37 7.83 -3.07 -9.49
N ILE A 38 8.55 -1.94 -9.51
CA ILE A 38 9.82 -1.81 -8.79
C ILE A 38 9.61 -2.09 -7.29
N VAL A 39 8.60 -1.46 -6.70
CA VAL A 39 8.34 -1.56 -5.26
C VAL A 39 7.73 -2.92 -4.90
N TYR A 40 6.82 -3.44 -5.72
CA TYR A 40 6.29 -4.79 -5.53
C TYR A 40 7.39 -5.86 -5.63
N ASN A 41 8.39 -5.69 -6.50
CA ASN A 41 9.52 -6.61 -6.55
C ASN A 41 10.35 -6.56 -5.26
N LEU A 42 10.59 -5.37 -4.71
CA LEU A 42 11.31 -5.21 -3.44
C LEU A 42 10.53 -5.79 -2.26
N LEU A 43 9.21 -5.60 -2.25
CA LEU A 43 8.32 -6.09 -1.19
C LEU A 43 7.82 -7.52 -1.44
N LYS A 44 8.21 -8.16 -2.54
CA LYS A 44 7.69 -9.48 -2.94
C LYS A 44 8.01 -10.54 -1.89
N GLU A 45 9.21 -10.48 -1.34
CA GLU A 45 9.69 -11.42 -0.32
C GLU A 45 8.90 -11.24 0.99
N GLU A 46 8.67 -9.98 1.40
CA GLU A 46 7.86 -9.63 2.58
C GLU A 46 6.37 -9.97 2.39
N LEU A 47 5.83 -9.76 1.19
CA LEU A 47 4.45 -10.12 0.83
C LEU A 47 4.23 -11.63 0.80
N ALA A 48 5.24 -12.39 0.38
CA ALA A 48 5.22 -13.85 0.30
C ALA A 48 5.48 -14.53 1.65
N ALA A 49 5.90 -13.78 2.67
CA ALA A 49 6.09 -14.32 4.02
C ALA A 49 4.77 -14.89 4.57
N ALA A 50 4.84 -16.02 5.28
CA ALA A 50 3.67 -16.72 5.78
C ALA A 50 2.92 -15.85 6.83
N GLY A 51 1.68 -15.45 6.51
CA GLY A 51 0.90 -14.45 7.27
C GLY A 51 0.90 -13.05 6.63
N GLY A 52 1.36 -12.94 5.39
CA GLY A 52 1.60 -11.71 4.67
C GLY A 52 0.37 -10.82 4.39
N ILE A 53 0.68 -9.60 3.96
CA ILE A 53 -0.25 -8.50 3.72
C ILE A 53 -1.26 -8.85 2.62
N HIS A 54 -2.56 -8.86 2.96
CA HIS A 54 -3.63 -9.12 1.98
C HIS A 54 -3.91 -7.93 1.04
N ALA A 55 -3.69 -6.70 1.49
CA ALA A 55 -3.91 -5.49 0.70
C ALA A 55 -2.80 -4.46 0.93
N LEU A 56 -2.05 -4.16 -0.13
CA LEU A 56 -1.00 -3.14 -0.13
C LEU A 56 -1.42 -1.98 -1.04
N GLN A 57 -1.66 -0.81 -0.47
CA GLN A 57 -1.87 0.41 -1.23
C GLN A 57 -0.54 1.13 -1.41
N LEU A 58 -0.07 1.16 -2.65
CA LEU A 58 1.15 1.86 -3.01
C LEU A 58 0.84 3.26 -3.53
N ARG A 59 1.52 4.28 -2.99
CA ARG A 59 1.58 5.61 -3.59
C ARG A 59 3.03 5.94 -3.89
N THR A 60 3.37 5.99 -5.17
CA THR A 60 4.69 6.41 -5.63
C THR A 60 4.61 7.85 -6.14
N ARG A 61 5.39 8.75 -5.55
CA ARG A 61 5.50 10.15 -5.96
C ARG A 61 6.93 10.47 -6.38
N THR A 62 7.07 11.43 -7.30
CA THR A 62 8.38 12.04 -7.55
C THR A 62 8.66 13.12 -6.52
N LEU A 63 9.93 13.51 -6.37
CA LEU A 63 10.31 14.62 -5.50
C LEU A 63 9.56 15.91 -5.87
N GLU A 64 9.51 16.25 -7.16
CA GLU A 64 8.75 17.39 -7.68
C GLU A 64 7.25 17.34 -7.34
N GLU A 65 6.61 16.17 -7.47
CA GLU A 65 5.20 16.02 -7.12
C GLU A 65 4.96 16.15 -5.61
N GLU A 66 5.84 15.60 -4.78
CA GLU A 66 5.73 15.73 -3.32
C GLU A 66 5.96 17.17 -2.87
N GLU A 67 6.96 17.87 -3.42
CA GLU A 67 7.22 19.28 -3.12
C GLU A 67 6.00 20.15 -3.45
N ARG A 68 5.37 19.90 -4.61
CA ARG A 68 4.14 20.59 -5.01
C ARG A 68 2.97 20.27 -4.07
N SER A 69 2.81 19.01 -3.66
CA SER A 69 1.77 18.63 -2.68
C SER A 69 2.01 19.29 -1.32
N LYS A 70 3.24 19.28 -0.80
CA LYS A 70 3.59 19.92 0.47
C LYS A 70 3.36 21.44 0.44
N ALA A 71 3.69 22.10 -0.66
CA ALA A 71 3.46 23.53 -0.83
C ALA A 71 1.95 23.89 -0.78
N SER A 72 1.10 23.03 -1.34
CA SER A 72 -0.36 23.17 -1.27
C SER A 72 -0.91 22.94 0.14
N GLU A 73 -0.37 21.96 0.87
CA GLU A 73 -0.82 21.62 2.23
C GLU A 73 -0.35 22.64 3.27
N ALA A 74 0.82 23.26 3.09
CA ALA A 74 1.34 24.29 3.99
C ALA A 74 0.67 25.66 3.85
N SER A 75 -0.11 25.88 2.79
CA SER A 75 -0.84 27.13 2.53
C SER A 75 -2.35 27.03 2.87
N SER A 76 -2.80 25.92 3.49
CA SER A 76 -4.19 25.69 3.91
C SER A 76 -4.35 25.75 5.43
#